data_AF-A0A953CKU3-F1
#
_entry.id   AF-A0A953CKU3-F1
#
_cell.length_a   1.000
_cell.length_b   1.000
_cell.length_c   1.000
_cell.angle_alpha   90.00
_cell.angle_beta   90.00
_cell.angle_gamma   90.00
#
_symmetry.space_group_name_H-M   'P 1'
#
loop_
_entity.id
_entity.type
_entity.pdbx_description
1 polymer ?
#
loop_
_entity_poly.entity_id
_entity_poly.type
_entity_poly.pdbx_seq_one_letter_code
_entity_poly.pdbx_strand_id
1 'polypeptide(L)'
;MSIQPGAKPFVFVLMPFDSAFDDIYRYGIKRACEEQGCYCERVDEQMFDGSILDRIYHQIRSADVVVADLTGRNANVFYETGYAHGLGKRVILLTQRQEDIPFDLRHYHHIVYGGRIADLATELGRRIAWALAQAGGAGTSRHSVRYSIQGVQVADDVQTDIVEYSDEGSGVLSRVLQIDVINDSERVVRKGELDIGVILESFTGAQASRLDDGRYWHVITDLGDIFPGSLRAVKLHLQIPNGADHRRLTTDGVRVDLKEISSAGQRSFRFFARLRSRDQVEHARHFVPPAPLESEGSQATRRC
;
A
#
# COMPACT_ATOMS: atom_id res chain seq x y z
N MET A 1 -4.57 2.49 34.00
CA MET A 1 -4.58 2.91 32.58
C MET A 1 -4.77 1.65 31.75
N SER A 2 -6.01 1.34 31.39
CA SER A 2 -6.37 0.11 30.68
C SER A 2 -6.09 0.30 29.18
N ILE A 3 -5.02 -0.32 28.69
CA ILE A 3 -4.72 -0.44 27.27
C ILE A 3 -5.80 -1.37 26.68
N GLN A 4 -6.64 -0.84 25.80
CA GLN A 4 -7.53 -1.65 24.97
C GLN A 4 -6.65 -2.61 24.15
N PRO A 5 -6.89 -3.94 24.16
CA PRO A 5 -6.07 -4.85 23.37
C PRO A 5 -6.29 -4.53 21.88
N GLY A 6 -5.22 -4.20 21.16
CA GLY A 6 -5.26 -4.11 19.70
C GLY A 6 -5.70 -5.44 19.08
N ALA A 7 -6.11 -5.40 17.80
CA ALA A 7 -6.39 -6.62 17.06
C ALA A 7 -5.19 -7.57 17.12
N LYS A 8 -5.42 -8.86 17.43
CA LYS A 8 -4.36 -9.86 17.50
C LYS A 8 -3.73 -10.06 16.11
N PRO A 9 -2.41 -10.18 16.00
CA PRO A 9 -1.77 -10.53 14.73
C PRO A 9 -2.34 -11.82 14.15
N PHE A 10 -2.61 -11.84 12.85
CA PHE A 10 -3.19 -12.97 12.15
C PHE A 10 -2.13 -13.82 11.47
N VAL A 11 -2.09 -15.10 11.84
CA VAL A 11 -1.26 -16.13 11.20
C VAL A 11 -2.16 -17.06 10.39
N PHE A 12 -1.89 -17.16 9.09
CA PHE A 12 -2.60 -18.10 8.22
C PHE A 12 -1.73 -19.31 7.89
N VAL A 13 -2.32 -20.51 8.01
CA VAL A 13 -1.62 -21.77 7.86
C VAL A 13 -1.99 -22.45 6.55
N LEU A 14 -0.98 -22.65 5.69
CA LEU A 14 -1.04 -23.43 4.46
C LEU A 14 -0.48 -24.82 4.75
N MET A 15 -1.30 -25.85 4.61
CA MET A 15 -0.88 -27.21 4.91
C MET A 15 -1.76 -28.24 4.21
N PRO A 16 -1.29 -29.48 4.00
CA PRO A 16 -2.11 -30.53 3.42
C PRO A 16 -3.37 -30.82 4.26
N PHE A 17 -4.51 -31.00 3.59
CA PHE A 17 -5.78 -31.41 4.21
C PHE A 17 -5.82 -32.93 4.40
N ASP A 18 -4.94 -33.44 5.25
CA ASP A 18 -4.92 -34.84 5.67
C ASP A 18 -4.95 -34.91 7.20
N SER A 19 -5.77 -35.81 7.73
CA SER A 19 -5.90 -36.07 9.18
C SER A 19 -4.57 -36.32 9.90
N ALA A 20 -3.55 -36.83 9.20
CA ALA A 20 -2.21 -37.01 9.72
C ALA A 20 -1.55 -35.70 10.19
N PHE A 21 -2.05 -34.54 9.74
CA PHE A 21 -1.55 -33.23 10.13
C PHE A 21 -2.39 -32.53 11.20
N ASP A 22 -3.51 -33.10 11.65
CA ASP A 22 -4.38 -32.43 12.63
C ASP A 22 -3.68 -32.18 13.97
N ASP A 23 -2.93 -33.17 14.47
CA ASP A 23 -2.17 -33.01 15.70
C ASP A 23 -1.00 -32.02 15.54
N ILE A 24 -0.35 -32.04 14.38
CA ILE A 24 0.74 -31.11 14.03
C ILE A 24 0.21 -29.69 14.03
N TYR A 25 -0.98 -29.48 13.44
CA TYR A 25 -1.64 -28.19 13.43
C TYR A 25 -2.07 -27.76 14.83
N ARG A 26 -2.87 -28.57 15.54
CA ARG A 26 -3.47 -28.18 16.83
C ARG A 26 -2.42 -27.98 17.92
N TYR A 27 -1.52 -28.95 18.09
CA TYR A 27 -0.58 -28.97 19.21
C TYR A 27 0.79 -28.38 18.87
N GLY A 28 1.13 -28.27 17.58
CA GLY A 28 2.35 -27.65 17.11
C GLY A 28 2.12 -26.20 16.68
N ILE A 29 1.46 -26.02 15.53
CA ILE A 29 1.36 -24.73 14.85
C ILE A 29 0.46 -23.75 15.61
N LYS A 30 -0.80 -24.13 15.85
CA LYS A 30 -1.81 -23.28 16.48
C LYS A 30 -1.39 -22.91 17.90
N ARG A 31 -0.97 -23.90 18.70
CA ARG A 31 -0.40 -23.68 20.04
C ARG A 31 0.74 -22.67 20.02
N ALA A 32 1.73 -22.83 19.13
CA ALA A 32 2.85 -21.90 19.04
C ALA A 32 2.40 -20.47 18.71
N CYS A 33 1.42 -20.31 17.83
CA CYS A 33 0.86 -19.00 17.50
C CYS A 33 0.12 -18.37 18.69
N GLU A 34 -0.73 -19.14 19.37
CA GLU A 34 -1.52 -18.67 20.51
C GLU A 34 -0.63 -18.27 21.71
N GLU A 35 0.44 -19.02 21.96
CA GLU A 35 1.46 -18.69 22.98
C GLU A 35 2.19 -17.37 22.68
N GLN A 36 2.26 -16.95 21.41
CA GLN A 36 2.77 -15.63 20.99
C GLN A 36 1.68 -14.55 20.93
N GLY A 37 0.44 -14.85 21.32
CA GLY A 37 -0.67 -13.90 21.34
C GLY A 37 -1.35 -13.68 19.98
N CYS A 38 -1.09 -14.53 18.99
CA CYS A 38 -1.67 -14.44 17.65
C CYS A 38 -3.05 -15.08 17.56
N TYR A 39 -3.83 -14.67 16.56
CA TYR A 39 -4.94 -15.44 16.03
C TYR A 39 -4.40 -16.33 14.89
N CYS A 40 -4.70 -17.63 14.92
CA CYS A 40 -4.17 -18.60 13.96
C CYS A 40 -5.32 -19.40 13.33
N GLU A 41 -5.33 -19.48 12.00
CA GLU A 41 -6.40 -20.16 11.26
C GLU A 41 -5.82 -21.03 10.14
N ARG A 42 -6.43 -22.22 9.98
CA ARG A 42 -6.32 -23.09 8.81
C ARG A 42 -7.64 -22.99 8.04
N VAL A 43 -7.60 -23.05 6.71
CA VAL A 43 -8.77 -22.73 5.86
C VAL A 43 -10.03 -23.58 6.17
N ASP A 44 -9.87 -24.79 6.69
CA ASP A 44 -10.97 -25.72 7.01
C ASP A 44 -11.63 -25.47 8.39
N GLU A 45 -11.16 -24.51 9.19
CA GLU A 45 -11.72 -24.23 10.53
C GLU A 45 -13.05 -23.46 10.52
N GLN A 46 -13.52 -22.95 9.37
CA GLN A 46 -14.84 -22.31 9.28
C GLN A 46 -15.63 -22.81 8.07
N MET A 47 -16.95 -22.90 8.22
CA MET A 47 -17.84 -23.16 7.10
C MET A 47 -17.99 -21.88 6.26
N PHE A 48 -17.76 -21.98 4.95
CA PHE A 48 -17.83 -20.84 4.04
C PHE A 48 -18.68 -21.19 2.81
N ASP A 49 -19.68 -20.35 2.52
CA ASP A 49 -20.50 -20.45 1.32
C ASP A 49 -19.80 -19.69 0.17
N GLY A 50 -18.97 -20.40 -0.61
CA GLY A 50 -18.27 -19.82 -1.77
C GLY A 50 -17.06 -20.63 -2.24
N SER A 51 -16.25 -20.03 -3.13
CA SER A 51 -15.02 -20.66 -3.64
C SER A 51 -13.96 -20.75 -2.54
N ILE A 52 -13.49 -21.97 -2.28
CA ILE A 52 -12.40 -22.23 -1.33
C ILE A 52 -11.11 -21.48 -1.72
N LEU A 53 -10.85 -21.35 -3.02
CA LEU A 53 -9.67 -20.64 -3.53
C LEU A 53 -9.71 -19.14 -3.24
N ASP A 54 -10.87 -18.51 -3.42
CA ASP A 54 -11.03 -17.08 -3.14
C ASP A 54 -10.83 -16.79 -1.65
N ARG A 55 -11.30 -17.69 -0.79
CA ARG A 55 -11.03 -17.61 0.65
C ARG A 55 -9.56 -17.77 0.96
N ILE A 56 -8.87 -18.76 0.39
CA ILE A 56 -7.43 -18.96 0.62
C ILE A 56 -6.65 -17.70 0.22
N TYR A 57 -6.92 -17.14 -0.96
CA TYR A 57 -6.26 -15.90 -1.39
C TYR A 57 -6.58 -14.72 -0.49
N HIS A 58 -7.81 -14.60 -0.03
CA HIS A 58 -8.20 -13.59 0.94
C HIS A 58 -7.41 -13.72 2.25
N GLN A 59 -7.37 -14.93 2.81
CA GLN A 59 -6.67 -15.19 4.08
C GLN A 59 -5.16 -14.98 3.94
N ILE A 60 -4.53 -15.40 2.84
CA ILE A 60 -3.12 -15.11 2.55
C ILE A 60 -2.87 -13.60 2.49
N ARG A 61 -3.73 -12.83 1.81
CA ARG A 61 -3.60 -11.36 1.72
C ARG A 61 -3.79 -10.68 3.07
N SER A 62 -4.68 -11.19 3.91
CA SER A 62 -4.99 -10.63 5.22
C SER A 62 -3.99 -11.02 6.32
N ALA A 63 -3.23 -12.10 6.15
CA ALA A 63 -2.28 -12.57 7.15
C ALA A 63 -1.10 -11.61 7.35
N ASP A 64 -0.71 -11.42 8.61
CA ASP A 64 0.52 -10.74 9.01
C ASP A 64 1.74 -11.65 8.81
N VAL A 65 1.55 -12.95 9.04
CA VAL A 65 2.55 -14.00 8.79
C VAL A 65 1.85 -15.22 8.19
N VAL A 66 2.47 -15.85 7.19
CA VAL A 66 2.01 -17.12 6.64
C VAL A 66 2.92 -18.23 7.15
N VAL A 67 2.33 -19.34 7.58
CA VAL A 67 3.07 -20.56 7.92
C VAL A 67 2.72 -21.62 6.86
N ALA A 68 3.71 -22.18 6.19
CA ALA A 68 3.48 -23.16 5.12
C ALA A 68 4.19 -24.48 5.41
N ASP A 69 3.44 -25.57 5.52
CA ASP A 69 3.97 -26.93 5.67
C ASP A 69 4.10 -27.63 4.31
N LEU A 70 5.34 -27.77 3.84
CA LEU A 70 5.68 -28.32 2.54
C LEU A 70 5.91 -29.85 2.57
N THR A 71 5.63 -30.50 3.71
CA THR A 71 5.79 -31.95 3.88
C THR A 71 5.03 -32.71 2.79
N GLY A 72 5.66 -33.74 2.23
CA GLY A 72 5.03 -34.57 1.20
C GLY A 72 4.84 -33.89 -0.15
N ARG A 73 5.40 -32.68 -0.34
CA ARG A 73 5.43 -31.95 -1.61
C ARG A 73 4.04 -31.67 -2.20
N ASN A 74 3.10 -31.25 -1.37
CA ASN A 74 1.74 -30.93 -1.82
C ASN A 74 1.74 -29.75 -2.81
N ALA A 75 1.25 -29.99 -4.03
CA ALA A 75 1.24 -29.00 -5.12
C ALA A 75 0.41 -27.75 -4.79
N ASN A 76 -0.71 -27.89 -4.07
CA ASN A 76 -1.55 -26.77 -3.69
C ASN A 76 -0.82 -25.87 -2.69
N VAL A 77 -0.20 -26.45 -1.67
CA VAL A 77 0.56 -25.69 -0.67
C VAL A 77 1.74 -24.96 -1.32
N PHE A 78 2.43 -25.57 -2.30
CA PHE A 78 3.46 -24.88 -3.08
C PHE A 78 2.91 -23.69 -3.86
N TYR A 79 1.77 -23.88 -4.54
CA TYR A 79 1.13 -22.82 -5.30
C TYR A 79 0.76 -21.64 -4.40
N GLU A 80 0.12 -21.91 -3.26
CA GLU A 80 -0.28 -20.91 -2.26
C GLU A 80 0.93 -20.22 -1.61
N THR A 81 2.01 -20.96 -1.37
CA THR A 81 3.28 -20.42 -0.87
C THR A 81 3.92 -19.49 -1.89
N GLY A 82 3.95 -19.89 -3.17
CA GLY A 82 4.42 -19.04 -4.26
C GLY A 82 3.58 -17.78 -4.41
N TYR A 83 2.26 -17.89 -4.27
CA TYR A 83 1.35 -16.75 -4.25
C TYR A 83 1.64 -15.80 -3.08
N ALA A 84 1.85 -16.33 -1.87
CA ALA A 84 2.22 -15.55 -0.69
C ALA A 84 3.57 -14.82 -0.89
N HIS A 85 4.59 -15.50 -1.42
CA HIS A 85 5.86 -14.87 -1.78
C HIS A 85 5.69 -13.78 -2.84
N GLY A 86 4.87 -14.02 -3.87
CA GLY A 86 4.57 -13.03 -4.91
C GLY A 86 3.90 -11.75 -4.36
N LEU A 87 3.19 -11.85 -3.23
CA LEU A 87 2.62 -10.71 -2.51
C LEU A 87 3.58 -10.07 -1.50
N GLY A 88 4.82 -10.55 -1.41
CA GLY A 88 5.81 -10.07 -0.43
C GLY A 88 5.52 -10.51 1.01
N LYS A 89 4.60 -11.46 1.22
CA LYS A 89 4.27 -11.93 2.57
C LYS A 89 5.46 -12.62 3.22
N ARG A 90 5.61 -12.42 4.53
CA ARG A 90 6.56 -13.19 5.34
C ARG A 90 6.04 -14.60 5.53
N VAL A 91 6.70 -15.56 4.88
CA VAL A 91 6.36 -16.98 4.97
C VAL A 91 7.38 -17.72 5.82
N ILE A 92 6.91 -18.44 6.85
CA ILE A 92 7.72 -19.38 7.63
C ILE A 92 7.47 -20.77 7.05
N LEU A 93 8.52 -21.37 6.47
CA LEU A 93 8.45 -22.68 5.85
C LEU A 93 8.68 -23.79 6.88
N LEU A 94 7.84 -24.81 6.85
CA LEU A 94 7.93 -26.03 7.66
C LEU A 94 8.07 -27.25 6.76
N THR A 95 8.74 -28.28 7.27
CA THR A 95 8.74 -29.62 6.67
C THR A 95 9.10 -30.68 7.69
N GLN A 96 8.57 -31.89 7.55
CA GLN A 96 9.07 -33.05 8.30
C GLN A 96 10.44 -33.50 7.81
N ARG A 97 10.71 -33.36 6.50
CA ARG A 97 11.92 -33.87 5.86
C ARG A 97 12.54 -32.83 4.94
N GLN A 98 13.86 -32.70 4.98
CA GLN A 98 14.56 -31.69 4.19
C GLN A 98 14.40 -31.92 2.68
N GLU A 99 14.24 -33.19 2.27
CA GLU A 99 14.05 -33.57 0.87
C GLU A 99 12.74 -33.04 0.27
N ASP A 100 11.75 -32.71 1.10
CA ASP A 100 10.47 -32.20 0.62
C ASP A 100 10.57 -30.73 0.17
N ILE A 101 11.64 -30.01 0.53
CA ILE A 101 11.90 -28.65 0.07
C ILE A 101 12.58 -28.67 -1.33
N PRO A 102 11.91 -28.12 -2.37
CA PRO A 102 12.49 -27.97 -3.70
C PRO A 102 13.76 -27.13 -3.66
N PHE A 103 14.68 -27.38 -4.59
CA PHE A 103 15.98 -26.68 -4.66
C PHE A 103 15.81 -25.15 -4.62
N ASP A 104 14.85 -24.63 -5.38
CA ASP A 104 14.54 -23.20 -5.47
C ASP A 104 14.01 -22.60 -4.16
N LEU A 105 13.59 -23.42 -3.19
CA LEU A 105 13.13 -22.94 -1.88
C LEU A 105 14.14 -23.20 -0.75
N ARG A 106 15.23 -23.94 -1.00
CA ARG A 106 16.21 -24.29 0.04
C ARG A 106 16.98 -23.10 0.60
N HIS A 107 17.06 -22.00 -0.16
CA HIS A 107 17.69 -20.77 0.29
C HIS A 107 16.82 -19.99 1.29
N TYR A 108 15.52 -20.28 1.35
CA TYR A 108 14.66 -19.77 2.41
C TYR A 108 14.86 -20.58 3.69
N HIS A 109 14.89 -19.87 4.82
CA HIS A 109 14.92 -20.50 6.12
C HIS A 109 13.66 -21.34 6.34
N HIS A 110 13.85 -22.61 6.66
CA HIS A 110 12.77 -23.55 6.94
C HIS A 110 13.01 -24.25 8.29
N ILE A 111 11.96 -24.81 8.88
CA ILE A 111 12.02 -25.64 10.08
C ILE A 111 11.87 -27.09 9.63
N VAL A 112 12.88 -27.91 9.92
CA VAL A 112 12.79 -29.37 9.74
C VAL A 112 12.44 -29.99 11.08
N TYR A 113 11.19 -30.44 11.27
CA TYR A 113 10.71 -30.89 12.58
C TYR A 113 10.64 -32.42 12.75
N GLY A 114 10.73 -33.19 11.67
CA GLY A 114 10.77 -34.66 11.74
C GLY A 114 9.58 -35.30 12.47
N GLY A 115 8.40 -34.68 12.43
CA GLY A 115 7.21 -35.13 13.16
C GLY A 115 7.21 -34.84 14.67
N ARG A 116 8.26 -34.23 15.22
CA ARG A 116 8.36 -33.89 16.65
C ARG A 116 7.63 -32.58 16.95
N ILE A 117 6.37 -32.69 17.35
CA ILE A 117 5.47 -31.55 17.59
C ILE A 117 6.03 -30.55 18.63
N ALA A 118 6.68 -31.03 19.69
CA ALA A 118 7.25 -30.16 20.73
C ALA A 118 8.38 -29.26 20.19
N ASP A 119 9.24 -29.82 19.35
CA ASP A 119 10.34 -29.09 18.72
C ASP A 119 9.80 -28.09 17.69
N LEU A 120 8.79 -28.50 16.92
CA LEU A 120 8.06 -27.61 16.02
C LEU A 120 7.50 -26.41 16.78
N ALA A 121 6.75 -26.64 17.86
CA ALA A 121 6.10 -25.57 18.62
C ALA A 121 7.13 -24.56 19.17
N THR A 122 8.23 -25.08 19.72
CA THR A 122 9.30 -24.25 20.29
C THR A 122 9.99 -23.38 19.24
N GLU A 123 10.40 -23.98 18.12
CA GLU A 123 11.14 -23.26 17.07
C GLU A 123 10.22 -22.33 16.29
N LEU A 124 9.00 -22.76 15.96
CA LEU A 124 8.02 -21.92 15.29
C LEU A 124 7.63 -20.72 16.14
N GLY A 125 7.41 -20.90 17.45
CA GLY A 125 7.11 -19.81 18.36
C GLY A 125 8.18 -18.71 18.34
N ARG A 126 9.47 -19.08 18.33
CA ARG A 126 10.59 -18.13 18.20
C ARG A 126 10.54 -17.38 16.87
N ARG A 127 10.28 -18.08 15.76
CA ARG A 127 10.22 -17.45 14.43
C ARG A 127 9.01 -16.55 14.26
N ILE A 128 7.86 -16.90 14.85
CA ILE A 128 6.68 -16.04 14.89
C ILE A 128 6.98 -14.78 15.71
N ALA A 129 7.55 -14.92 16.90
CA ALA A 129 7.93 -13.78 17.74
C ALA A 129 8.87 -12.83 16.99
N TRP A 130 9.90 -13.37 16.33
CA TRP A 130 10.80 -12.59 15.48
C TRP A 130 10.07 -11.95 14.30
N ALA A 131 9.26 -12.71 13.56
CA ALA A 131 8.52 -12.21 12.41
C ALA A 131 7.58 -11.05 12.77
N LEU A 132 6.95 -11.13 13.95
CA LEU A 132 6.10 -10.09 14.50
C LEU A 132 6.88 -8.92 15.08
N ALA A 133 8.03 -9.14 15.71
CA ALA A 133 8.90 -8.07 16.17
C ALA A 133 9.48 -7.27 14.99
N GLN A 134 9.79 -7.94 13.88
CA GLN A 134 10.20 -7.29 12.63
C GLN A 134 9.02 -6.59 11.95
N ALA A 135 7.80 -7.10 12.09
CA ALA A 135 6.59 -6.36 11.70
C ALA A 135 6.33 -5.16 12.63
N GLY A 136 6.67 -5.27 13.91
CA GLY A 136 6.56 -4.22 14.94
C GLY A 136 7.66 -3.16 14.86
N GLY A 137 8.84 -3.50 14.33
CA GLY A 137 9.89 -2.56 13.93
C GLY A 137 9.60 -1.83 12.61
N ALA A 138 8.54 -2.24 11.92
CA ALA A 138 8.07 -1.68 10.66
C ALA A 138 6.56 -1.35 10.68
N GLY A 139 5.95 -1.13 11.87
CA GLY A 139 4.49 -1.18 11.93
C GLY A 139 3.79 -0.56 13.14
N THR A 140 4.35 0.46 13.78
CA THR A 140 3.52 1.41 14.54
C THR A 140 3.76 2.82 13.98
N SER A 141 2.74 3.32 13.26
CA SER A 141 2.68 4.58 12.49
C SER A 141 3.45 4.48 11.16
N ARG A 142 2.87 4.62 9.95
CA ARG A 142 2.01 5.73 9.51
C ARG A 142 1.56 5.42 8.06
N HIS A 143 0.28 5.12 7.85
CA HIS A 143 -0.47 5.29 6.58
C HIS A 143 0.34 5.03 5.27
N SER A 144 0.15 3.85 4.71
CA SER A 144 0.87 3.29 3.57
C SER A 144 0.50 3.82 2.19
N VAL A 145 -0.34 4.86 2.14
CA VAL A 145 -0.73 5.50 0.89
C VAL A 145 -0.05 6.85 0.78
N ARG A 146 0.63 7.07 -0.36
CA ARG A 146 1.24 8.34 -0.75
C ARG A 146 0.49 8.93 -1.95
N TYR A 147 0.58 10.25 -2.07
CA TYR A 147 0.00 10.99 -3.18
C TYR A 147 1.10 11.74 -3.93
N SER A 148 1.03 11.76 -5.26
CA SER A 148 1.85 12.66 -6.07
C SER A 148 1.00 13.37 -7.12
N ILE A 149 1.45 14.55 -7.55
CA ILE A 149 0.84 15.34 -8.61
C ILE A 149 1.93 15.63 -9.61
N GLN A 150 1.75 15.16 -10.85
CA GLN A 150 2.77 15.29 -11.91
C GLN A 150 4.14 14.72 -11.49
N GLY A 151 4.14 13.64 -10.70
CA GLY A 151 5.37 13.04 -10.17
C GLY A 151 5.98 13.74 -8.96
N VAL A 152 5.46 14.90 -8.55
CA VAL A 152 5.89 15.58 -7.31
C VAL A 152 5.11 14.99 -6.13
N GLN A 153 5.84 14.43 -5.16
CA GLN A 153 5.25 13.91 -3.92
C GLN A 153 4.53 15.04 -3.17
N VAL A 154 3.25 14.81 -2.85
CA VAL A 154 2.46 15.74 -2.04
C VAL A 154 2.93 15.66 -0.59
N ALA A 155 3.30 16.81 -0.05
CA ALA A 155 3.60 17.07 1.35
C ALA A 155 3.22 18.52 1.67
N ASP A 156 3.23 18.88 2.96
CA ASP A 156 2.96 20.27 3.36
C ASP A 156 3.98 21.24 2.75
N ASP A 157 3.47 22.40 2.31
CA ASP A 157 4.22 23.52 1.74
C ASP A 157 5.00 23.23 0.44
N VAL A 158 4.65 22.14 -0.26
CA VAL A 158 5.21 21.83 -1.59
C VAL A 158 4.52 22.67 -2.69
N GLN A 159 5.28 23.01 -3.74
CA GLN A 159 4.73 23.59 -4.97
C GLN A 159 4.53 22.53 -6.05
N THR A 160 3.36 22.54 -6.68
CA THR A 160 3.01 21.67 -7.82
C THR A 160 2.24 22.46 -8.88
N ASP A 161 1.82 21.80 -9.96
CA ASP A 161 1.06 22.40 -11.07
C ASP A 161 -0.29 21.67 -11.26
N ILE A 162 -1.36 22.43 -11.50
CA ILE A 162 -2.65 21.95 -12.02
C ILE A 162 -2.69 22.28 -13.51
N VAL A 163 -3.04 21.29 -14.33
CA VAL A 163 -2.99 21.43 -15.78
C VAL A 163 -4.37 21.81 -16.33
N GLU A 164 -4.39 22.82 -17.22
CA GLU A 164 -5.61 23.18 -17.92
C GLU A 164 -6.01 22.11 -18.94
N TYR A 165 -7.30 21.79 -18.99
CA TYR A 165 -7.86 20.88 -19.98
C TYR A 165 -9.01 21.57 -20.70
N SER A 166 -8.80 21.96 -21.96
CA SER A 166 -9.87 22.39 -22.84
C SER A 166 -10.50 21.14 -23.47
N ASP A 167 -11.76 20.90 -23.15
CA ASP A 167 -12.57 19.94 -23.89
C ASP A 167 -12.92 20.57 -25.26
N GLU A 168 -12.41 19.97 -26.34
CA GLU A 168 -12.60 20.42 -27.72
C GLU A 168 -14.05 20.16 -28.15
N GLY A 169 -14.98 20.99 -27.67
CA GLY A 169 -16.38 20.93 -28.09
C GLY A 169 -17.36 21.68 -27.20
N SER A 170 -17.08 21.84 -25.90
CA SER A 170 -18.02 22.44 -24.96
C SER A 170 -17.84 23.94 -24.72
N GLY A 171 -16.69 24.52 -25.09
CA GLY A 171 -16.37 25.92 -24.82
C GLY A 171 -16.22 26.26 -23.32
N VAL A 172 -16.39 25.27 -22.44
CA VAL A 172 -16.25 25.40 -20.99
C VAL A 172 -14.79 25.13 -20.62
N LEU A 173 -14.13 26.13 -20.05
CA LEU A 173 -12.79 25.98 -19.50
C LEU A 173 -12.84 25.05 -18.27
N SER A 174 -12.44 23.79 -18.45
CA SER A 174 -12.24 22.86 -17.34
C SER A 174 -10.77 22.81 -16.92
N ARG A 175 -10.52 22.47 -15.66
CA ARG A 175 -9.17 22.18 -15.15
C ARG A 175 -9.18 20.75 -14.64
N VAL A 176 -8.13 19.99 -14.95
CA VAL A 176 -8.03 18.60 -14.48
C VAL A 176 -6.86 18.51 -13.51
N LEU A 177 -7.18 18.18 -12.27
CA LEU A 177 -6.17 17.80 -11.28
C LEU A 177 -6.03 16.29 -11.31
N GLN A 178 -4.89 15.79 -11.80
CA GLN A 178 -4.54 14.38 -11.70
C GLN A 178 -3.73 14.14 -10.43
N ILE A 179 -4.21 13.24 -9.59
CA ILE A 179 -3.55 12.79 -8.36
C ILE A 179 -3.20 11.32 -8.56
N ASP A 180 -1.92 11.00 -8.44
CA ASP A 180 -1.45 9.62 -8.43
C ASP A 180 -1.47 9.11 -6.99
N VAL A 181 -2.25 8.06 -6.75
CA VAL A 181 -2.39 7.39 -5.46
C VAL A 181 -1.51 6.15 -5.48
N ILE A 182 -0.54 6.09 -4.56
CA ILE A 182 0.49 5.06 -4.50
C ILE A 182 0.32 4.29 -3.21
N ASN A 183 0.09 2.99 -3.29
CA ASN A 183 0.01 2.13 -2.11
C ASN A 183 1.36 1.42 -1.88
N ASP A 184 2.13 1.91 -0.92
CA ASP A 184 3.42 1.32 -0.51
C ASP A 184 3.26 0.26 0.59
N SER A 185 2.04 -0.09 1.01
CA SER A 185 1.86 -1.23 1.93
C SER A 185 1.87 -2.55 1.19
N GLU A 186 2.15 -3.58 1.98
CA GLU A 186 1.97 -4.99 1.64
C GLU A 186 0.49 -5.46 1.71
N ARG A 187 -0.48 -4.56 1.94
CA ARG A 187 -1.92 -4.88 1.97
C ARG A 187 -2.72 -4.11 0.92
N VAL A 188 -3.81 -4.72 0.47
CA VAL A 188 -4.82 -4.03 -0.36
C VAL A 188 -5.59 -3.05 0.52
N VAL A 189 -5.74 -1.81 0.06
CA VAL A 189 -6.69 -0.85 0.63
C VAL A 189 -8.03 -1.07 -0.07
N ARG A 190 -9.04 -1.57 0.64
CA ARG A 190 -10.33 -1.89 0.01
C ARG A 190 -11.17 -0.66 -0.22
N LYS A 191 -12.08 -0.73 -1.18
CA LYS A 191 -13.14 0.27 -1.36
C LYS A 191 -13.86 0.51 -0.03
N GLY A 192 -13.91 1.78 0.39
CA GLY A 192 -14.54 2.21 1.64
C GLY A 192 -13.61 2.26 2.86
N GLU A 193 -12.36 1.77 2.76
CA GLU A 193 -11.36 1.94 3.82
C GLU A 193 -10.64 3.30 3.76
N LEU A 194 -10.67 3.92 2.59
CA LEU A 194 -9.97 5.16 2.29
C LEU A 194 -10.84 6.06 1.40
N ASP A 195 -11.22 7.20 1.95
CA ASP A 195 -11.80 8.29 1.19
C ASP A 195 -10.75 9.39 1.01
N ILE A 196 -10.58 9.86 -0.21
CA ILE A 196 -9.74 11.02 -0.50
C ILE A 196 -10.51 12.08 -1.27
N GLY A 197 -10.04 13.31 -1.15
CA GLY A 197 -10.58 14.43 -1.88
C GLY A 197 -9.70 15.65 -1.69
N VAL A 198 -10.08 16.75 -2.35
CA VAL A 198 -9.38 18.03 -2.23
C VAL A 198 -10.33 19.12 -1.79
N ILE A 199 -9.86 20.01 -0.93
CA ILE A 199 -10.54 21.24 -0.57
C ILE A 199 -9.86 22.39 -1.27
N LEU A 200 -10.63 23.13 -2.06
CA LEU A 200 -10.15 24.25 -2.87
C LEU A 200 -11.05 25.47 -2.68
N GLU A 201 -10.47 26.65 -2.84
CA GLU A 201 -11.22 27.88 -3.06
C GLU A 201 -11.56 28.01 -4.55
N SER A 202 -12.69 28.64 -4.87
CA SER A 202 -12.99 29.14 -6.23
C SER A 202 -13.17 28.10 -7.34
N PHE A 203 -13.29 26.80 -7.05
CA PHE A 203 -13.62 25.76 -8.03
C PHE A 203 -14.84 24.93 -7.61
N THR A 204 -15.78 24.74 -8.53
CA THR A 204 -16.95 23.86 -8.42
C THR A 204 -16.74 22.57 -9.22
N GLY A 205 -17.68 21.63 -9.14
CA GLY A 205 -17.63 20.39 -9.92
C GLY A 205 -18.83 19.51 -9.62
N ALA A 206 -19.08 18.51 -10.47
CA ALA A 206 -20.21 17.60 -10.32
C ALA A 206 -20.20 16.80 -8.99
N GLN A 207 -19.03 16.71 -8.34
CA GLN A 207 -18.81 15.98 -7.08
C GLN A 207 -18.27 16.89 -5.97
N ALA A 208 -18.62 18.19 -6.02
CA ALA A 208 -18.18 19.19 -5.05
C ALA A 208 -19.30 19.55 -4.05
N SER A 209 -18.97 19.55 -2.75
CA SER A 209 -19.86 20.04 -1.68
C SER A 209 -19.29 21.34 -1.09
N ARG A 210 -20.13 22.38 -0.97
CA ARG A 210 -19.71 23.64 -0.35
C ARG A 210 -19.62 23.48 1.17
N LEU A 211 -18.53 23.95 1.75
CA LEU A 211 -18.28 23.99 3.19
C LEU A 211 -18.72 25.34 3.79
N ASP A 212 -18.92 25.37 5.11
CA ASP A 212 -19.37 26.58 5.85
C ASP A 212 -18.40 27.76 5.72
N ASP A 213 -17.11 27.47 5.54
CA ASP A 213 -16.06 28.48 5.33
C ASP A 213 -15.98 29.00 3.88
N GLY A 214 -16.89 28.55 3.01
CA GLY A 214 -16.97 28.98 1.61
C GLY A 214 -16.10 28.18 0.64
N ARG A 215 -15.28 27.24 1.11
CA ARG A 215 -14.48 26.34 0.26
C ARG A 215 -15.33 25.17 -0.27
N TYR A 216 -14.79 24.44 -1.25
CA TYR A 216 -15.46 23.28 -1.83
C TYR A 216 -14.68 22.00 -1.57
N TRP A 217 -15.35 20.98 -1.04
CA TRP A 217 -14.85 19.61 -0.88
C TRP A 217 -15.18 18.79 -2.13
N HIS A 218 -14.15 18.45 -2.90
CA HIS A 218 -14.25 17.63 -4.11
C HIS A 218 -13.89 16.19 -3.75
N VAL A 219 -14.90 15.32 -3.67
CA VAL A 219 -14.73 13.90 -3.31
C VAL A 219 -14.25 13.12 -4.52
N ILE A 220 -13.30 12.21 -4.29
CA ILE A 220 -12.96 11.18 -5.27
C ILE A 220 -13.78 9.93 -4.94
N THR A 221 -14.80 9.64 -5.76
CA THR A 221 -15.77 8.58 -5.45
C THR A 221 -15.41 7.20 -6.02
N ASP A 222 -14.42 7.11 -6.92
CA ASP A 222 -14.10 5.87 -7.64
C ASP A 222 -12.61 5.48 -7.53
N LEU A 223 -12.16 5.24 -6.29
CA LEU A 223 -10.83 4.69 -6.02
C LEU A 223 -10.75 3.17 -6.15
N GLY A 224 -11.89 2.47 -6.10
CA GLY A 224 -11.92 1.01 -6.03
C GLY A 224 -10.98 0.44 -4.96
N ASP A 225 -10.53 -0.79 -5.17
CA ASP A 225 -9.45 -1.37 -4.37
C ASP A 225 -8.08 -0.84 -4.87
N ILE A 226 -7.17 -0.56 -3.94
CA ILE A 226 -5.81 -0.08 -4.24
C ILE A 226 -4.82 -1.18 -3.81
N PHE A 227 -4.21 -1.83 -4.78
CA PHE A 227 -3.34 -2.99 -4.55
C PHE A 227 -1.93 -2.58 -4.07
N PRO A 228 -1.23 -3.43 -3.30
CA PRO A 228 0.16 -3.24 -2.95
C PRO A 228 1.04 -2.90 -4.15
N GLY A 229 1.92 -1.90 -4.02
CA GLY A 229 2.84 -1.45 -5.06
C GLY A 229 2.18 -0.81 -6.28
N SER A 230 0.85 -0.64 -6.28
CA SER A 230 0.14 -0.05 -7.40
C SER A 230 0.20 1.48 -7.37
N LEU A 231 0.19 2.06 -8.58
CA LEU A 231 -0.04 3.47 -8.82
C LEU A 231 -1.37 3.62 -9.55
N ARG A 232 -2.27 4.43 -9.01
CA ARG A 232 -3.56 4.74 -9.63
C ARG A 232 -3.68 6.24 -9.85
N ALA A 233 -3.81 6.65 -11.10
CA ALA A 233 -4.10 8.04 -11.45
C ALA A 233 -5.61 8.31 -11.34
N VAL A 234 -5.97 9.31 -10.54
CA VAL A 234 -7.34 9.80 -10.39
C VAL A 234 -7.43 11.21 -10.95
N LYS A 235 -8.47 11.51 -11.72
CA LYS A 235 -8.70 12.83 -12.30
C LYS A 235 -9.89 13.50 -11.63
N LEU A 236 -9.68 14.71 -11.13
CA LEU A 236 -10.73 15.60 -10.65
C LEU A 236 -10.98 16.70 -11.68
N HIS A 237 -12.24 16.80 -12.11
CA HIS A 237 -12.70 17.83 -13.02
C HIS A 237 -13.16 19.05 -12.23
N LEU A 238 -12.34 20.09 -12.26
CA LEU A 238 -12.55 21.35 -11.58
C LEU A 238 -13.14 22.36 -12.56
N GLN A 239 -14.29 22.90 -12.22
CA GLN A 239 -14.99 23.93 -12.98
C GLN A 239 -14.79 25.30 -12.32
N ILE A 240 -14.59 26.32 -13.14
CA ILE A 240 -14.55 27.70 -12.66
C ILE A 240 -15.99 28.20 -12.54
N PRO A 241 -16.42 28.78 -11.40
CA PRO A 241 -17.73 29.36 -11.24
C PRO A 241 -18.01 30.44 -12.28
N ASN A 242 -19.24 30.49 -12.80
CA ASN A 242 -19.66 31.55 -13.73
C ASN A 242 -19.47 32.94 -13.09
N GLY A 243 -18.75 33.83 -13.77
CA GLY A 243 -18.49 35.21 -13.33
C GLY A 243 -17.22 35.42 -12.51
N ALA A 244 -16.41 34.37 -12.27
CA ALA A 244 -15.09 34.53 -11.65
C ALA A 244 -14.09 35.19 -12.62
N ASP A 245 -13.15 36.00 -12.10
CA ASP A 245 -12.06 36.56 -12.89
C ASP A 245 -11.04 35.46 -13.24
N HIS A 246 -11.23 34.87 -14.42
CA HIS A 246 -10.38 33.80 -14.95
C HIS A 246 -8.90 34.19 -14.99
N ARG A 247 -8.55 35.47 -15.23
CA ARG A 247 -7.14 35.89 -15.31
C ARG A 247 -6.46 35.82 -13.95
N ARG A 248 -7.14 36.26 -12.90
CA ARG A 248 -6.62 36.28 -11.53
C ARG A 248 -6.37 34.87 -10.98
N LEU A 249 -7.26 33.92 -11.29
CA LEU A 249 -7.09 32.51 -10.90
C LEU A 249 -5.90 31.86 -11.62
N THR A 250 -5.60 32.25 -12.86
CA THR A 250 -4.50 31.67 -13.66
C THR A 250 -3.10 32.16 -13.30
N THR A 251 -2.96 33.34 -12.68
CA THR A 251 -1.63 33.93 -12.40
C THR A 251 -1.09 33.57 -11.02
N ASP A 252 -1.97 33.52 -10.02
CA ASP A 252 -1.55 33.42 -8.62
C ASP A 252 -1.55 31.99 -8.08
N GLY A 253 -1.94 30.98 -8.86
CA GLY A 253 -2.11 29.60 -8.38
C GLY A 253 -3.19 29.49 -7.30
N VAL A 254 -3.34 28.30 -6.73
CA VAL A 254 -4.35 28.03 -5.69
C VAL A 254 -3.79 27.17 -4.58
N ARG A 255 -4.27 27.43 -3.35
CA ARG A 255 -4.02 26.54 -2.21
C ARG A 255 -4.95 25.35 -2.31
N VAL A 256 -4.38 24.17 -2.09
CA VAL A 256 -5.08 22.89 -2.13
C VAL A 256 -4.84 22.17 -0.82
N ASP A 257 -5.91 21.79 -0.13
CA ASP A 257 -5.82 20.85 0.98
C ASP A 257 -6.27 19.47 0.47
N LEU A 258 -5.34 18.54 0.23
CA LEU A 258 -5.69 17.14 -0.02
C LEU A 258 -6.03 16.50 1.32
N LYS A 259 -7.25 16.00 1.48
CA LYS A 259 -7.65 15.26 2.66
C LYS A 259 -7.79 13.79 2.37
N GLU A 260 -7.37 13.03 3.36
CA GLU A 260 -7.55 11.60 3.48
C GLU A 260 -8.36 11.30 4.74
N ILE A 261 -9.32 10.41 4.61
CA ILE A 261 -10.17 9.94 5.70
C ILE A 261 -10.14 8.42 5.66
N SER A 262 -9.79 7.81 6.79
CA SER A 262 -9.79 6.36 6.98
C SER A 262 -10.28 6.01 8.38
N SER A 263 -10.45 4.72 8.66
CA SER A 263 -10.72 4.23 10.02
C SER A 263 -9.59 4.53 11.02
N ALA A 264 -8.36 4.75 10.52
CA ALA A 264 -7.21 5.11 11.35
C ALA A 264 -7.15 6.60 11.70
N GLY A 265 -8.00 7.43 11.10
CA GLY A 265 -8.06 8.88 11.30
C GLY A 265 -8.04 9.67 10.00
N GLN A 266 -7.80 10.97 10.13
CA GLN A 266 -7.77 11.90 9.01
C GLN A 266 -6.38 12.52 8.83
N ARG A 267 -5.93 12.66 7.58
CA ARG A 267 -4.74 13.43 7.21
C ARG A 267 -5.14 14.57 6.28
N SER A 268 -4.41 15.67 6.35
CA SER A 268 -4.56 16.78 5.43
C SER A 268 -3.17 17.21 5.00
N PHE A 269 -2.97 17.41 3.71
CA PHE A 269 -1.73 17.91 3.14
C PHE A 269 -2.05 19.23 2.45
N ARG A 270 -1.41 20.30 2.89
CA ARG A 270 -1.60 21.63 2.31
C ARG A 270 -0.48 21.95 1.35
N PHE A 271 -0.81 22.16 0.09
CA PHE A 271 0.17 22.53 -0.93
C PHE A 271 -0.36 23.65 -1.82
N PHE A 272 0.57 24.22 -2.59
CA PHE A 272 0.25 25.29 -3.52
C PHE A 272 0.41 24.80 -4.95
N ALA A 273 -0.62 25.02 -5.77
CA ALA A 273 -0.66 24.51 -7.13
C ALA A 273 -0.80 25.66 -8.13
N ARG A 274 0.19 25.84 -9.01
CA ARG A 274 0.10 26.85 -10.09
C ARG A 274 -0.80 26.34 -11.19
N LEU A 275 -1.60 27.22 -11.79
CA LEU A 275 -2.36 26.86 -12.98
C LEU A 275 -1.45 27.00 -14.21
N ARG A 276 -1.30 25.93 -14.98
CA ARG A 276 -0.45 25.88 -16.18
C ARG A 276 -1.24 25.37 -17.37
N SER A 277 -1.08 26.00 -18.54
CA SER A 277 -1.64 25.45 -19.78
C SER A 277 -0.95 24.13 -20.13
N ARG A 278 -1.63 23.27 -20.88
CA ARG A 278 -1.08 21.98 -21.32
C ARG A 278 0.28 22.13 -22.01
N ASP A 279 0.40 23.11 -22.91
CA ASP A 279 1.64 23.39 -23.64
C ASP A 279 2.81 23.77 -22.71
N GLN A 280 2.53 24.53 -21.64
CA GLN A 280 3.55 24.94 -20.67
C GLN A 280 4.13 23.75 -19.88
N VAL A 281 3.32 22.72 -19.62
CA VAL A 281 3.73 21.53 -18.86
C VAL A 281 4.51 20.56 -19.75
N GLU A 282 4.09 20.37 -21.01
CA GLU A 282 4.79 19.52 -21.98
C GLU A 282 6.19 20.08 -22.32
N HIS A 283 6.33 21.42 -22.40
CA HIS A 283 7.64 22.07 -22.58
C HIS A 283 8.55 21.94 -21.34
N ALA A 284 8.01 21.99 -20.12
CA ALA A 284 8.80 21.88 -18.90
C ALA A 284 9.42 20.48 -18.69
N ARG A 285 8.74 19.41 -19.14
CA ARG A 285 9.24 18.03 -19.05
C ARG A 285 10.44 17.73 -19.98
N HIS A 286 10.64 18.54 -21.02
CA HIS A 286 11.75 18.40 -21.96
C HIS A 286 12.97 19.25 -21.60
N PHE A 287 12.89 20.02 -20.52
CA PHE A 287 14.00 20.86 -20.07
C PHE A 287 14.95 20.03 -19.19
N VAL A 288 15.92 19.36 -19.82
CA VAL A 288 17.11 18.86 -19.12
C VAL A 288 17.95 20.09 -18.79
N PRO A 289 18.18 20.44 -17.51
CA PRO A 289 19.07 21.55 -17.19
C PRO A 289 20.46 21.23 -17.78
N PRO A 290 21.13 22.19 -18.44
CA PRO A 290 22.48 21.95 -18.92
C PRO A 290 23.36 21.54 -17.73
N ALA A 291 24.14 20.48 -17.92
CA ALA A 291 25.09 20.02 -16.92
C ALA A 291 25.92 21.22 -16.42
N PRO A 292 26.20 21.32 -15.11
CA PRO A 292 27.01 22.40 -14.58
C PRO A 292 28.35 22.38 -15.33
N LEU A 293 28.68 23.52 -15.95
CA LEU A 293 29.96 23.73 -16.63
C LEU A 293 31.08 23.36 -15.66
N GLU A 294 31.82 22.30 -15.97
CA GLU A 294 33.09 22.03 -15.31
C GLU A 294 33.96 23.28 -15.49
N SER A 295 34.30 23.91 -14.36
CA SER A 295 35.22 25.03 -14.36
C SER A 295 36.59 24.55 -14.82
N GLU A 296 36.92 24.83 -16.08
CA GLU A 296 38.28 24.73 -16.59
C GLU A 296 39.23 25.60 -15.76
N GLY A 297 40.35 24.99 -15.36
CA GLY A 297 41.61 25.71 -15.24
C GLY A 297 41.95 26.32 -13.88
N SER A 298 42.71 25.59 -13.08
CA SER A 298 43.86 26.18 -12.42
C SER A 298 45.06 25.24 -12.50
N GLN A 299 45.83 25.38 -13.57
CA GLN A 299 47.24 25.04 -13.56
C GLN A 299 47.95 26.08 -12.66
N ALA A 300 48.57 25.62 -11.58
CA ALA A 300 49.65 26.36 -10.94
C ALA A 300 50.66 25.38 -10.29
N THR A 301 51.72 25.13 -11.05
CA THR A 301 53.14 25.15 -10.61
C THR A 301 53.64 24.20 -9.50
N ARG A 302 54.42 23.20 -9.94
CA ARG A 302 55.83 22.89 -9.56
C ARG A 302 56.33 23.42 -8.20
N ARG A 303 56.86 22.56 -7.32
CA ARG A 303 58.30 22.15 -7.21
C ARG A 303 58.59 21.47 -5.85
N CYS A 304 59.52 20.50 -5.91
CA CYS A 304 60.29 19.84 -4.85
C CYS A 304 59.58 18.82 -3.97
#